data_AF-A0A175RH91-F1
#
_entry.id   AF-A0A175RH91-F1
#
_cell.length_a   1.000
_cell.length_b   1.000
_cell.length_c   1.000
_cell.angle_alpha   90.00
_cell.angle_beta   90.00
_cell.angle_gamma   90.00
#
_symmetry.space_group_name_H-M   'P 1'
#
loop_
_entity.id
_entity.type
_entity.pdbx_description
1 polymer ?
#
loop_
_entity_poly.entity_id
_entity_poly.type
_entity_poly.pdbx_seq_one_letter_code
_entity_poly.pdbx_strand_id
1 'polypeptide(L)'
;MSLAFKGRHFAPDIILLCMRWYCRYALSYRDLEEMMAERHLSVDHTTIYRWVQHYAPELDRRVQWCKPLQTKTWYVDETYVKVRGEWMYLYRSIGDGGETLDFCCCPRMIGQIRGIAGTR
;
A
#
# COMPACT_ATOMS: atom_id res chain seq x y z
N MET A 1 4.68 20.19 -2.16
CA MET A 1 3.97 19.36 -1.16
C MET A 1 3.03 20.15 -0.24
N SER A 2 2.84 21.47 -0.41
CA SER A 2 2.22 22.34 0.61
C SER A 2 0.67 22.37 0.63
N LEU A 3 -0.02 21.99 -0.45
CA LEU A 3 -1.50 22.11 -0.51
C LEU A 3 -2.25 20.96 0.17
N ALA A 4 -1.67 19.76 0.31
CA ALA A 4 -2.38 18.56 0.79
C ALA A 4 -2.60 18.50 2.32
N PHE A 5 -1.89 19.35 3.07
CA PHE A 5 -1.87 19.30 4.54
C PHE A 5 -2.45 20.56 5.18
N LYS A 6 -3.08 21.45 4.40
CA LYS A 6 -3.64 22.71 4.90
C LYS A 6 -4.76 22.41 5.92
N GLY A 7 -4.66 22.98 7.12
CA GLY A 7 -5.66 22.83 8.19
C GLY A 7 -5.53 21.56 9.05
N ARG A 8 -4.40 20.83 8.97
CA ARG A 8 -4.13 19.70 9.87
C ARG A 8 -3.51 20.18 11.19
N HIS A 9 -3.88 19.51 12.29
CA HIS A 9 -3.33 19.75 13.63
C HIS A 9 -1.84 19.41 13.73
N PHE A 10 -1.37 18.45 12.93
CA PHE A 10 0.02 17.99 12.93
C PHE A 10 0.78 18.55 11.74
N ALA A 11 2.07 18.80 11.94
CA ALA A 11 2.97 19.24 10.88
C ALA A 11 3.00 18.20 9.73
N PRO A 12 3.03 18.65 8.46
CA PRO A 12 3.10 17.76 7.30
C PRO A 12 4.23 16.72 7.38
N ASP A 13 5.38 17.12 7.94
CA ASP A 13 6.56 16.26 8.06
C ASP A 13 6.32 15.07 8.99
N ILE A 14 5.54 15.25 10.06
CA ILE A 14 5.17 14.16 10.99
C ILE A 14 4.25 13.16 10.28
N ILE A 15 3.26 13.66 9.53
CA ILE A 15 2.32 12.81 8.78
C ILE A 15 3.07 11.99 7.75
N LEU A 16 3.97 12.62 6.99
CA LEU A 16 4.81 11.96 5.99
C LEU A 16 5.77 10.96 6.63
N LEU A 17 6.34 11.26 7.81
CA LEU A 17 7.21 10.34 8.53
C LEU A 17 6.46 9.06 8.95
N CYS A 18 5.29 9.20 9.58
CA CYS A 18 4.45 8.06 9.96
C CYS A 18 4.10 7.21 8.75
N MET A 19 3.64 7.83 7.67
CA MET A 19 3.30 7.13 6.43
C MET A 19 4.50 6.43 5.80
N ARG A 20 5.68 7.09 5.78
CA ARG A 20 6.90 6.49 5.25
C ARG A 20 7.29 5.24 6.04
N TRP A 21 7.22 5.29 7.37
CA TRP A 21 7.53 4.13 8.20
C TRP A 21 6.51 3.01 8.02
N TYR A 22 5.22 3.33 7.98
CA TYR A 22 4.16 2.36 7.71
C TYR A 22 4.35 1.65 6.36
N CYS A 23 4.67 2.39 5.30
CA CYS A 23 4.83 1.81 3.96
C CYS A 23 6.16 1.06 3.77
N ARG A 24 7.21 1.44 4.52
CA ARG A 24 8.57 0.88 4.34
C ARG A 24 8.84 -0.35 5.20
N TYR A 25 8.27 -0.38 6.40
CA TYR A 25 8.54 -1.39 7.43
C TYR A 25 7.24 -2.11 7.82
N ALA A 26 7.36 -3.34 8.31
CA ALA A 26 6.23 -4.13 8.79
C ALA A 26 5.77 -3.68 10.20
N LEU A 27 5.45 -2.40 10.36
CA LEU A 27 5.02 -1.79 11.63
C LEU A 27 3.50 -1.74 11.71
N SER A 28 2.97 -2.00 12.90
CA SER A 28 1.56 -1.79 13.23
C SER A 28 1.26 -0.30 13.47
N TYR A 29 -0.01 0.09 13.42
CA TYR A 29 -0.41 1.46 13.78
C TYR A 29 -0.14 1.78 15.25
N ARG A 30 -0.18 0.78 16.14
CA ARG A 30 0.15 0.96 17.56
C ARG A 30 1.65 1.17 17.74
N ASP A 31 2.48 0.43 17.00
CA ASP A 31 3.94 0.58 17.05
C ASP A 31 4.30 2.02 16.65
N LEU A 32 3.65 2.57 15.63
CA LEU A 32 3.85 3.96 15.22
C LEU A 32 3.39 4.97 16.27
N GLU A 33 2.28 4.70 16.97
CA GLU A 33 1.83 5.52 18.10
C GLU A 33 2.86 5.53 19.23
N GLU A 34 3.37 4.35 19.62
CA GLU A 34 4.42 4.21 20.64
C GLU A 34 5.71 4.94 20.24
N MET A 35 6.15 4.76 18.98
CA MET A 35 7.32 5.46 18.44
C MET A 35 7.14 6.99 18.42
N MET A 36 5.92 7.49 18.22
CA MET A 36 5.65 8.93 18.28
C MET A 36 5.61 9.42 19.73
N ALA A 37 5.07 8.62 20.66
CA ALA A 37 5.08 8.92 22.08
C ALA A 37 6.50 9.03 22.64
N GLU A 38 7.43 8.16 22.24
CA GLU A 38 8.87 8.27 22.58
C GLU A 38 9.48 9.61 22.13
N ARG A 39 8.97 10.17 21.02
CA ARG A 39 9.38 11.47 20.47
C ARG A 39 8.59 12.64 21.04
N HIS A 40 7.85 12.41 22.12
CA HIS A 40 7.01 13.42 22.80
C HIS A 40 5.89 13.97 21.91
N LEU A 41 5.44 13.16 20.94
CA LEU A 41 4.32 13.48 20.04
C LEU A 41 3.14 12.56 20.35
N SER A 42 2.08 13.13 20.93
CA SER A 42 0.84 12.39 21.21
C SER A 42 0.01 12.22 19.93
N VAL A 43 0.19 11.10 19.22
CA VAL A 43 -0.55 10.76 18.00
C VAL A 43 -1.24 9.41 18.18
N ASP A 44 -2.56 9.41 18.26
CA ASP A 44 -3.35 8.18 18.38
C ASP A 44 -3.28 7.33 17.10
N HIS A 45 -3.17 6.01 17.24
CA HIS A 45 -3.10 5.07 16.11
C HIS A 45 -4.26 5.21 15.10
N THR A 46 -5.46 5.62 15.54
CA THR A 46 -6.60 5.85 14.62
C THR A 46 -6.38 7.08 13.75
N THR A 47 -5.63 8.07 14.24
CA THR A 47 -5.24 9.25 13.45
C THR A 47 -4.27 8.84 12.34
N ILE A 48 -3.29 7.99 12.66
CA ILE A 48 -2.35 7.43 11.68
C ILE A 48 -3.09 6.60 10.64
N TYR A 49 -4.03 5.74 11.08
CA TYR A 49 -4.90 4.98 10.18
C TYR A 49 -5.64 5.89 9.20
N ARG A 50 -6.27 6.97 9.69
CA ARG A 50 -6.98 7.95 8.85
C ARG A 50 -6.04 8.64 7.85
N TRP A 51 -4.80 8.96 8.24
CA TRP A 51 -3.82 9.51 7.30
C TRP A 51 -3.45 8.52 6.22
N VAL A 52 -3.17 7.26 6.56
CA VAL A 52 -2.85 6.22 5.58
C VAL A 52 -4.01 6.03 4.61
N GLN A 53 -5.24 5.88 5.09
CA GLN A 53 -6.41 5.71 4.22
C GLN A 53 -6.63 6.90 3.27
N HIS A 54 -6.35 8.12 3.73
CA HIS A 54 -6.56 9.32 2.93
C HIS A 54 -5.43 9.59 1.94
N TYR A 55 -4.18 9.49 2.38
CA TYR A 55 -3.01 9.94 1.61
C TYR A 55 -2.30 8.81 0.86
N ALA A 56 -2.44 7.55 1.26
CA ALA A 56 -1.78 6.44 0.54
C ALA A 56 -2.21 6.35 -0.93
N PRO A 57 -3.51 6.48 -1.29
CA PRO A 57 -3.91 6.48 -2.69
C PRO A 57 -3.33 7.66 -3.49
N GLU A 58 -3.17 8.82 -2.87
CA GLU A 58 -2.58 9.99 -3.52
C GLU A 58 -1.06 9.80 -3.73
N LEU A 59 -0.38 9.23 -2.75
CA LEU A 59 1.03 8.86 -2.89
C LEU A 59 1.24 7.82 -3.98
N ASP A 60 0.42 6.77 -4.00
CA ASP A 60 0.53 5.69 -4.99
C ASP A 60 0.34 6.24 -6.41
N ARG A 61 -0.67 7.09 -6.63
CA ARG A 61 -0.86 7.79 -7.91
C ARG A 61 0.34 8.61 -8.33
N ARG A 62 1.02 9.29 -7.40
CA ARG A 62 2.22 10.10 -7.71
C ARG A 62 3.44 9.24 -8.00
N VAL A 63 3.60 8.13 -7.26
CA VAL A 63 4.70 7.16 -7.46
C VAL A 63 4.51 6.37 -8.76
N GLN A 64 3.27 6.14 -9.20
CA GLN A 64 2.97 5.43 -10.44
C GLN A 64 3.63 6.09 -11.67
N TRP A 65 3.73 7.42 -11.71
CA TRP A 65 4.44 8.15 -12.77
C TRP A 65 5.96 7.92 -12.77
N CYS A 66 6.51 7.48 -11.64
CA CYS A 66 7.92 7.16 -11.49
C CYS A 66 8.21 5.67 -11.71
N LYS A 67 7.20 4.83 -11.96
CA LYS A 67 7.41 3.41 -12.28
C LYS A 67 8.00 3.30 -13.70
N PRO A 68 9.04 2.47 -13.91
CA PRO A 68 9.62 2.27 -15.23
C PRO A 68 8.56 1.77 -16.22
N LEU A 69 8.70 2.19 -17.48
CA LEU A 69 7.80 1.81 -18.58
C LEU A 69 7.79 0.29 -18.79
N GLN A 70 6.59 -0.20 -19.08
CA GLN A 70 6.16 -1.60 -19.16
C GLN A 70 7.19 -2.57 -19.73
N THR A 71 7.43 -3.64 -18.97
CA THR A 71 8.17 -4.83 -19.38
C THR A 71 7.38 -5.63 -20.41
N LYS A 72 8.06 -6.14 -21.45
CA LYS A 72 7.43 -6.93 -22.54
C LYS A 72 6.93 -8.30 -22.07
N THR A 73 7.49 -8.80 -20.97
CA THR A 73 7.15 -10.09 -20.37
C THR A 73 6.91 -9.92 -18.88
N TRP A 74 5.87 -10.55 -18.37
CA TRP A 74 5.51 -10.55 -16.95
C TRP A 74 5.08 -11.96 -16.52
N TYR A 75 5.24 -12.25 -15.24
CA TYR A 75 4.85 -13.50 -14.59
C TYR A 75 3.91 -13.21 -13.44
N VAL A 76 3.14 -14.21 -13.01
CA VAL A 76 2.22 -14.10 -11.87
C VAL A 76 2.66 -15.03 -10.76
N ASP A 77 2.79 -14.46 -9.57
CA ASP A 77 3.00 -15.19 -8.33
C ASP A 77 1.66 -15.31 -7.58
N GLU A 78 1.30 -16.52 -7.17
CA GLU A 78 0.04 -16.83 -6.47
C GLU A 78 0.35 -17.23 -5.02
N THR A 79 -0.18 -16.48 -4.07
CA THR A 79 -0.01 -16.73 -2.63
C THR A 79 -1.36 -16.79 -1.94
N TYR A 80 -1.50 -17.69 -0.97
CA TYR A 80 -2.72 -17.85 -0.16
C TYR A 80 -2.62 -17.00 1.09
N VAL A 81 -3.55 -16.06 1.26
CA VAL A 81 -3.58 -15.15 2.42
C VAL A 81 -4.93 -15.23 3.12
N LYS A 82 -4.92 -15.22 4.45
CA LYS A 82 -6.15 -15.24 5.25
C LYS A 82 -6.58 -13.82 5.57
N VAL A 83 -7.70 -13.37 5.01
CA VAL A 83 -8.24 -12.02 5.21
C VAL A 83 -9.57 -12.12 5.93
N ARG A 84 -9.67 -11.50 7.12
CA ARG A 84 -10.89 -11.53 7.97
C ARG A 84 -11.42 -12.95 8.25
N GLY A 85 -10.54 -13.94 8.32
CA GLY A 85 -10.89 -15.33 8.60
C GLY A 85 -11.13 -16.21 7.37
N GLU A 86 -11.27 -15.61 6.18
CA GLU A 86 -11.46 -16.34 4.92
C GLU A 86 -10.13 -16.45 4.15
N TRP A 87 -9.93 -17.59 3.48
CA TRP A 87 -8.79 -17.77 2.59
C TRP A 87 -9.05 -17.05 1.27
N MET A 88 -8.13 -16.18 0.90
CA MET A 88 -8.14 -15.47 -0.37
C MET A 88 -6.86 -15.74 -1.15
N TYR A 89 -7.00 -15.72 -2.47
CA TYR A 89 -5.91 -15.82 -3.42
C TYR A 89 -5.37 -14.43 -3.69
N LEU A 90 -4.08 -14.23 -3.41
CA LEU A 90 -3.34 -13.03 -3.73
C LEU A 90 -2.45 -13.30 -4.93
N TYR A 91 -2.74 -12.62 -6.03
CA TYR A 91 -1.96 -12.63 -7.25
C TYR A 91 -1.10 -11.38 -7.31
N ARG A 92 0.18 -11.56 -7.61
CA ARG A 92 1.13 -10.47 -7.83
C ARG A 92 1.71 -10.60 -9.23
N SER A 93 1.51 -9.60 -10.07
CA SER A 93 2.17 -9.55 -11.38
C SER A 93 3.55 -8.92 -11.25
N ILE A 94 4.57 -9.63 -11.73
CA ILE A 94 5.99 -9.26 -11.64
C ILE A 94 6.54 -9.12 -13.06
N GLY A 95 7.18 -7.99 -13.36
CA GLY A 95 7.86 -7.79 -14.63
C GLY A 95 9.20 -8.52 -14.70
N ASP A 96 9.83 -8.53 -15.88
CA ASP A 96 11.11 -9.22 -16.09
C ASP A 96 12.27 -8.66 -15.21
N GLY A 97 12.20 -7.40 -14.82
CA GLY A 97 13.18 -6.74 -13.94
C GLY A 97 12.94 -7.01 -12.46
N GLY A 98 11.97 -7.87 -12.12
CA GLY A 98 11.57 -8.16 -10.74
C GLY A 98 10.72 -7.06 -10.10
N GLU A 99 10.30 -6.04 -10.87
CA GLU A 99 9.40 -5.01 -10.41
C GLU A 99 7.99 -5.56 -10.22
N THR A 100 7.31 -5.12 -9.17
CA THR A 100 5.91 -5.47 -8.95
C THR A 100 5.01 -4.50 -9.71
N LEU A 101 4.25 -5.05 -10.67
CA LEU A 101 3.38 -4.28 -11.57
C LEU A 101 2.02 -4.00 -10.90
N ASP A 102 1.37 -5.04 -10.38
CA ASP A 102 0.01 -4.99 -9.84
C ASP A 102 -0.28 -6.15 -8.87
N PHE A 103 -1.37 -6.02 -8.12
CA PHE A 103 -1.89 -7.02 -7.18
C PHE A 103 -3.39 -7.23 -7.38
N CYS A 104 -3.82 -8.49 -7.36
CA CYS A 104 -5.24 -8.85 -7.35
C CYS A 104 -5.52 -9.81 -6.19
N CYS A 105 -6.49 -9.48 -5.34
CA CYS A 105 -6.91 -10.35 -4.25
C CYS A 105 -8.36 -10.77 -4.44
N CYS A 106 -8.62 -12.08 -4.52
CA CYS A 106 -9.95 -12.60 -4.77
C CYS A 106 -10.19 -13.94 -4.05
N PRO A 107 -11.46 -14.25 -3.72
CA PRO A 107 -11.80 -15.48 -3.00
C PRO A 107 -11.77 -16.73 -3.89
N ARG A 108 -11.59 -16.57 -5.21
CA ARG A 108 -11.61 -17.66 -6.19
C ARG A 108 -10.39 -17.62 -7.08
N MET A 109 -9.93 -18.79 -7.49
CA MET A 109 -8.80 -18.91 -8.39
C MET A 109 -9.09 -18.20 -9.73
N ILE A 110 -8.14 -17.44 -10.30
CA ILE A 110 -8.32 -16.70 -11.57
C ILE A 110 -8.77 -17.64 -12.71
N GLY A 111 -8.35 -18.90 -12.71
CA GLY A 111 -8.83 -19.90 -13.69
C GLY A 111 -10.34 -20.15 -13.68
N GLN A 112 -11.04 -19.79 -12.60
CA GLN A 112 -12.50 -19.80 -12.48
C GLN A 112 -13.15 -18.44 -12.78
N ILE A 113 -12.37 -17.37 -12.91
CA ILE A 113 -12.84 -16.03 -13.24
C ILE A 113 -12.82 -15.88 -14.77
N ARG A 114 -13.92 -16.28 -15.42
CA ARG A 114 -14.17 -15.97 -16.84
C ARG A 114 -14.20 -14.45 -17.02
N GLY A 115 -13.09 -13.84 -17.46
CA GLY A 115 -13.10 -12.42 -17.85
C GLY A 115 -11.78 -11.67 -17.81
N ILE A 116 -10.71 -12.21 -17.21
CA ILE A 116 -9.40 -11.50 -17.13
C ILE A 116 -8.32 -12.12 -18.03
N ALA A 117 -8.73 -12.94 -19.00
CA ALA A 117 -7.85 -13.38 -20.08
C ALA A 117 -7.97 -12.39 -21.24
N GLY A 118 -7.33 -11.23 -21.09
CA GLY A 118 -7.26 -10.18 -22.12
C GLY A 118 -5.90 -10.18 -22.81
N THR A 119 -5.87 -10.84 -23.98
CA THR A 119 -4.99 -10.64 -25.17
C THR A 119 -3.49 -10.87 -25.06
N ARG A 120 -3.03 -11.78 -25.94
CA ARG A 120 -1.65 -12.00 -26.39
C ARG A 120 -1.01 -10.72 -26.93
#